data_AF-A0A6V7HUH0-F1
#
_entry.id   AF-A0A6V7HUH0-F1
#
_cell.length_a   1.000
_cell.length_b   1.000
_cell.length_c   1.000
_cell.angle_alpha   90.00
_cell.angle_beta   90.00
_cell.angle_gamma   90.00
#
_symmetry.space_group_name_H-M   'P 1'
#
loop_
_entity.id
_entity.type
_entity.pdbx_description
1 polymer ?
#
loop_
_entity_poly.entity_id
_entity_poly.type
_entity_poly.pdbx_seq_one_letter_code
_entity_poly.pdbx_strand_id
1 'polypeptide(L)'
;DGRGVTEHHMLKILAFFTVVVRLFKQGLRTYDSPRYRQLAKRLSALIRDVVQYTSDQWEAFNRSQISDESMLIRLQTEFDCFFLRATMCIFSSRRLGAWQYLAAVPYHNVSIHTLWYIFYALHKDTISMDPVPLDISLPELENDLNSSSVRKAFEEKLSDMPGDESYFLLTTFANMAMARTRKDYDFIRVTTIDLFQIGFLSEKTQESCSKDARSLLSNLTSKHPSLLSDILVKLKENFGAVGKLSLYLFTELSIGKWIPMEEDVKILSGWLHNFALTSTESHLARLILSHLNWGLDRNGDLYLPLHLHQKIAMLVVELTMKYVPDNLSQNASLIAEGVKQVSSMMRPQNSEQAFAIWAWEMIS
;
A
#
# COMPACT_ATOMS: atom_id res chain seq x y z
N ASP A 1 0.43 24.19 38.43
CA ASP A 1 1.60 24.79 37.76
C ASP A 1 2.14 23.93 36.64
N GLY A 2 1.44 23.88 35.50
CA GLY A 2 1.90 23.19 34.31
C GLY A 2 2.44 24.20 33.32
N ARG A 3 3.73 24.58 33.41
CA ARG A 3 4.38 25.26 32.28
C ARG A 3 4.48 24.24 31.15
N GLY A 4 3.51 24.28 30.24
CA GLY A 4 3.50 23.45 29.04
C GLY A 4 4.76 23.69 28.20
N VAL A 5 5.11 22.70 27.38
CA VAL A 5 6.14 22.86 26.34
C VAL A 5 5.76 24.06 25.48
N THR A 6 6.68 25.00 25.26
CA THR A 6 6.46 26.20 24.44
C THR A 6 7.14 26.02 23.08
N GLU A 7 6.81 26.89 22.13
CA GLU A 7 7.43 26.94 20.81
C GLU A 7 8.96 27.09 20.88
N HIS A 8 9.46 27.87 21.85
CA HIS A 8 10.89 28.01 22.08
C HIS A 8 11.53 26.73 22.65
N HIS A 9 10.81 25.99 23.51
CA HIS A 9 11.27 24.69 23.98
C HIS A 9 11.35 23.70 22.81
N MET A 10 10.36 23.67 21.92
CA MET A 10 10.39 22.81 20.74
C MET A 10 11.54 23.13 19.79
N LEU A 11 11.79 24.40 19.49
CA LEU A 11 12.96 24.79 18.68
C LEU A 11 14.28 24.33 19.30
N LYS A 12 14.43 24.46 20.63
CA LYS A 12 15.63 23.99 21.35
C LYS A 12 15.79 22.48 21.28
N ILE A 13 14.69 21.72 21.43
CA ILE A 13 14.67 20.26 21.31
C ILE A 13 15.13 19.84 19.91
N LEU A 14 14.56 20.46 18.86
CA LEU A 14 14.92 20.18 17.47
C LEU A 14 16.38 20.50 17.18
N ALA A 15 16.88 21.64 17.64
CA ALA A 15 18.29 22.02 17.48
C ALA A 15 19.23 21.04 18.21
N PHE A 16 18.90 20.68 19.46
CA PHE A 16 19.68 19.73 20.24
C PHE A 16 19.74 18.36 19.58
N PHE A 17 18.59 17.77 19.23
CA PHE A 17 18.57 16.44 18.62
C PHE A 17 19.13 16.42 17.21
N THR A 18 19.07 17.54 16.47
CA THR A 18 19.81 17.67 15.20
C THR A 18 21.32 17.50 15.42
N VAL A 19 21.89 18.06 16.49
CA VAL A 19 23.31 17.87 16.82
C VAL A 19 23.58 16.42 17.22
N VAL A 20 22.71 15.80 18.03
CA VAL A 20 22.84 14.38 18.42
C VAL A 20 22.83 13.46 17.19
N VAL A 21 21.89 13.66 16.26
CA VAL A 21 21.83 12.90 15.00
C VAL A 21 23.12 13.09 14.17
N ARG A 22 23.68 14.30 14.12
CA ARG A 22 24.97 14.55 13.44
C ARG A 22 26.12 13.78 14.09
N LEU A 23 26.16 13.69 15.42
CA LEU A 23 27.16 12.90 16.13
C LEU A 23 27.01 11.40 15.83
N PHE A 24 25.79 10.87 15.84
CA PHE A 24 25.53 9.48 15.46
C PHE A 24 25.90 9.20 14.01
N LYS A 25 25.63 10.14 13.10
CA LYS A 25 26.08 10.08 11.69
C LYS A 25 27.59 9.98 11.58
N GLN A 26 28.33 10.77 12.36
CA GLN A 26 29.78 10.70 12.38
C GLN A 26 30.24 9.32 12.87
N GLY A 27 29.61 8.79 13.93
CA GLY A 27 29.85 7.42 14.39
C GLY A 27 29.61 6.37 13.29
N LEU A 28 28.46 6.45 12.58
CA LEU A 28 28.14 5.54 11.48
C LEU A 28 29.20 5.59 10.36
N ARG A 29 29.68 6.79 10.01
CA ARG A 29 30.74 6.97 9.00
C ARG A 29 32.09 6.46 9.47
N THR A 30 32.47 6.72 10.71
CA THR A 30 33.76 6.29 11.27
C THR A 30 33.83 4.76 11.42
N TYR A 31 32.71 4.12 11.73
CA TYR A 31 32.63 2.68 11.95
C TYR A 31 31.91 1.94 10.80
N ASP A 32 32.06 2.42 9.57
CA ASP A 32 31.44 1.84 8.36
C ASP A 32 32.19 0.60 7.85
N SER A 33 32.25 -0.43 8.69
CA SER A 33 32.88 -1.72 8.36
C SER A 33 32.01 -2.87 8.86
N PRO A 34 31.95 -4.02 8.14
CA PRO A 34 31.23 -5.21 8.60
C PRO A 34 31.59 -5.64 10.02
N ARG A 35 32.83 -5.38 10.48
CA ARG A 35 33.29 -5.65 11.85
C ARG A 35 32.45 -4.92 12.90
N TYR A 36 31.98 -3.72 12.61
CA TYR A 36 31.22 -2.87 13.53
C TYR A 36 29.71 -2.88 13.27
N ARG A 37 29.21 -3.89 12.55
CA ARG A 37 27.78 -4.01 12.20
C ARG A 37 26.83 -3.80 13.38
N GLN A 38 27.11 -4.38 14.54
CA GLN A 38 26.26 -4.22 15.72
C GLN A 38 26.26 -2.80 16.29
N LEU A 39 27.41 -2.11 16.23
CA LEU A 39 27.48 -0.71 16.62
C LEU A 39 26.66 0.15 15.66
N ALA A 40 26.78 -0.08 14.35
CA ALA A 40 25.99 0.63 13.36
C ALA A 40 24.48 0.43 13.59
N LYS A 41 24.03 -0.81 13.82
CA LYS A 41 22.64 -1.10 14.19
C LYS A 41 22.19 -0.33 15.44
N ARG A 42 23.01 -0.31 16.49
CA ARG A 42 22.71 0.44 17.72
C ARG A 42 22.61 1.95 17.47
N LEU A 43 23.51 2.52 16.67
CA LEU A 43 23.45 3.93 16.30
C LEU A 43 22.20 4.25 15.49
N SER A 44 21.81 3.41 14.52
CA SER A 44 20.56 3.57 13.77
C SER A 44 19.32 3.43 14.66
N ALA A 45 19.33 2.51 15.61
CA ALA A 45 18.27 2.37 16.61
C ALA A 45 18.14 3.64 17.47
N LEU A 46 19.27 4.18 17.95
CA LEU A 46 19.30 5.42 18.73
C LEU A 46 18.81 6.64 17.92
N ILE A 47 19.15 6.72 16.63
CA ILE A 47 18.60 7.77 15.75
C ILE A 47 17.08 7.63 15.65
N ARG A 48 16.55 6.42 15.44
CA ARG A 48 15.11 6.14 15.41
C ARG A 48 14.44 6.49 16.74
N ASP A 49 15.05 6.16 17.88
CA ASP A 49 14.52 6.47 19.21
C ASP A 49 14.51 8.00 19.47
N VAL A 50 15.53 8.72 18.99
CA VAL A 50 15.56 10.19 19.03
C VAL A 50 14.45 10.80 18.19
N VAL A 51 14.17 10.26 17.00
CA VAL A 51 13.04 10.69 16.17
C VAL A 51 11.72 10.40 16.87
N GLN A 52 11.55 9.21 17.46
CA GLN A 52 10.34 8.85 18.21
C GLN A 52 10.09 9.81 19.35
N TYR A 53 11.09 10.03 20.22
CA TYR A 53 10.96 10.94 21.34
C TYR A 53 10.61 12.37 20.87
N THR A 54 11.26 12.85 19.80
CA THR A 54 10.97 14.18 19.26
C THR A 54 9.55 14.28 18.69
N SER A 55 9.07 13.23 18.02
CA SER A 55 7.69 13.12 17.55
C SER A 55 6.69 13.12 18.70
N ASP A 56 6.97 12.41 19.80
CA ASP A 56 6.10 12.39 20.98
C ASP A 56 6.00 13.79 21.62
N GLN A 57 7.14 14.51 21.71
CA GLN A 57 7.13 15.90 22.19
C GLN A 57 6.36 16.82 21.23
N TRP A 58 6.48 16.61 19.92
CA TRP A 58 5.75 17.37 18.91
C TRP A 58 4.23 17.19 19.02
N GLU A 59 3.76 15.98 19.34
CA GLU A 59 2.33 15.71 19.54
C GLU A 59 1.81 16.26 20.87
N ALA A 60 2.61 16.15 21.93
CA ALA A 60 2.27 16.70 23.23
C ALA A 60 2.26 18.24 23.21
N PHE A 61 2.98 18.86 22.27
CA PHE A 61 3.02 20.30 22.10
C PHE A 61 1.70 20.84 21.55
N ASN A 62 1.00 21.65 22.37
CA ASN A 62 -0.28 22.23 21.99
C ASN A 62 -0.10 23.39 20.99
N ARG A 63 -0.06 23.06 19.70
CA ARG A 63 0.07 24.01 18.58
C ARG A 63 -1.03 25.08 18.54
N SER A 64 -2.21 24.83 19.12
CA SER A 64 -3.31 25.81 19.14
C SER A 64 -3.02 27.06 19.98
N GLN A 65 -1.98 27.02 20.82
CA GLN A 65 -1.56 28.17 21.63
C GLN A 65 -0.73 29.19 20.84
N ILE A 66 -0.23 28.82 19.66
CA ILE A 66 0.54 29.74 18.81
C ILE A 66 -0.43 30.48 17.89
N SER A 67 -0.54 31.80 18.09
CA SER A 67 -1.32 32.67 17.19
C SER A 67 -0.56 33.11 15.94
N ASP A 68 0.76 33.05 15.97
CA ASP A 68 1.62 33.45 14.85
C ASP A 68 1.81 32.30 13.85
N GLU A 69 1.16 32.42 12.69
CA GLU A 69 1.26 31.45 11.60
C GLU A 69 2.69 31.27 11.09
N SER A 70 3.49 32.34 11.07
CA SER A 70 4.89 32.27 10.62
C SER A 70 5.75 31.40 11.54
N MET A 71 5.45 31.42 12.84
CA MET A 71 6.12 30.59 13.84
C MET A 71 5.71 29.11 13.71
N LEU A 72 4.44 28.83 13.39
CA LEU A 72 3.97 27.46 13.10
C LEU A 72 4.65 26.89 11.86
N ILE A 73 4.74 27.67 10.78
CA ILE A 73 5.46 27.28 9.56
C ILE A 73 6.93 27.00 9.88
N ARG A 74 7.59 27.90 10.61
CA ARG A 74 8.99 27.72 11.01
C ARG A 74 9.20 26.44 11.81
N LEU A 75 8.33 26.15 12.79
CA LEU A 75 8.41 24.92 13.58
C LEU A 75 8.31 23.68 12.71
N GLN A 76 7.34 23.65 11.78
CA GLN A 76 7.16 22.51 10.88
C GLN A 76 8.39 22.33 9.98
N THR A 77 8.94 23.42 9.43
CA THR A 77 10.16 23.37 8.61
C THR A 77 11.35 22.82 9.37
N GLU A 78 11.56 23.23 10.63
CA GLU A 78 12.65 22.70 11.47
C GLU A 78 12.44 21.22 11.83
N PHE A 79 11.19 20.82 12.11
CA PHE A 79 10.84 19.41 12.35
C PHE A 79 11.12 18.56 11.12
N ASP A 80 10.66 19.00 9.95
CA ASP A 80 10.88 18.33 8.67
C ASP A 80 12.37 18.19 8.34
N CYS A 81 13.15 19.26 8.52
CA CYS A 81 14.61 19.23 8.30
C CYS A 81 15.31 18.24 9.25
N PHE A 82 14.93 18.24 10.52
CA PHE A 82 15.43 17.27 11.49
C PHE A 82 15.08 15.84 11.08
N PHE A 83 13.83 15.60 10.71
CA PHE A 83 13.30 14.29 10.33
C PHE A 83 13.97 13.74 9.06
N LEU A 84 14.12 14.58 8.03
CA LEU A 84 14.83 14.25 6.79
C LEU A 84 16.28 13.83 7.10
N ARG A 85 17.00 14.62 7.92
CA ARG A 85 18.38 14.33 8.29
C ARG A 85 18.52 13.02 9.04
N ALA A 86 17.62 12.74 9.98
CA ALA A 86 17.62 11.48 10.72
C ALA A 86 17.36 10.28 9.80
N THR A 87 16.34 10.38 8.93
CA THR A 87 15.98 9.37 7.95
C THR A 87 17.14 9.06 7.00
N MET A 88 17.71 10.09 6.39
CA MET A 88 18.82 9.92 5.45
C MET A 88 20.10 9.43 6.15
N CYS A 89 20.24 9.69 7.45
CA CYS A 89 21.35 9.16 8.24
C CYS A 89 21.25 7.65 8.40
N ILE A 90 20.07 7.14 8.76
CA ILE A 90 19.83 5.69 8.83
C ILE A 90 20.03 5.07 7.45
N PHE A 91 19.44 5.67 6.42
CA PHE A 91 19.53 5.17 5.05
C PHE A 91 20.97 5.07 4.52
N SER A 92 21.83 6.01 4.91
CA SER A 92 23.25 6.01 4.52
C SER A 92 24.05 4.80 5.03
N SER A 93 23.58 4.11 6.08
CA SER A 93 24.25 2.93 6.65
C SER A 93 23.85 1.65 5.91
N ARG A 94 24.37 1.48 4.69
CA ARG A 94 24.02 0.37 3.80
C ARG A 94 24.58 -0.96 4.32
N ARG A 95 23.83 -2.05 4.19
CA ARG A 95 24.28 -3.45 4.37
C ARG A 95 24.52 -3.90 5.83
N LEU A 96 24.06 -3.15 6.81
CA LEU A 96 24.27 -3.47 8.24
C LEU A 96 22.99 -3.92 8.94
N GLY A 97 21.87 -4.08 8.22
CA GLY A 97 20.54 -4.28 8.78
C GLY A 97 19.97 -3.00 9.38
N ALA A 98 20.51 -1.83 9.02
CA ALA A 98 20.12 -0.55 9.60
C ALA A 98 18.71 -0.12 9.14
N TRP A 99 18.28 -0.54 7.94
CA TRP A 99 17.01 -0.08 7.39
C TRP A 99 15.79 -0.68 8.10
N GLN A 100 15.96 -1.71 8.94
CA GLN A 100 14.90 -2.12 9.87
C GLN A 100 14.46 -0.98 10.80
N TYR A 101 15.39 -0.07 11.14
CA TYR A 101 15.08 1.10 11.96
C TYR A 101 14.48 2.23 11.13
N LEU A 102 14.73 2.26 9.82
CA LEU A 102 14.03 3.15 8.91
C LEU A 102 12.56 2.76 8.83
N ALA A 103 12.26 1.46 8.67
CA ALA A 103 10.90 0.94 8.66
C ALA A 103 10.10 1.26 9.94
N ALA A 104 10.79 1.48 11.07
CA ALA A 104 10.17 1.76 12.37
C ALA A 104 10.07 3.25 12.74
N VAL A 105 10.38 4.17 11.81
CA VAL A 105 10.27 5.62 12.06
C VAL A 105 8.80 6.08 12.08
N PRO A 106 8.39 6.96 13.01
CA PRO A 106 7.02 7.50 13.06
C PRO A 106 6.79 8.58 11.99
N TYR A 107 6.25 8.17 10.84
CA TYR A 107 6.10 9.06 9.68
C TYR A 107 4.96 10.08 9.79
N HIS A 108 4.02 10.00 10.73
CA HIS A 108 2.74 10.74 10.71
C HIS A 108 2.85 12.26 10.95
N ASN A 109 3.91 12.72 11.62
CA ASN A 109 4.10 14.15 11.94
C ASN A 109 4.83 14.96 10.87
N VAL A 110 5.55 14.28 9.96
CA VAL A 110 6.27 14.96 8.89
C VAL A 110 5.29 15.51 7.84
N SER A 111 5.63 16.67 7.26
CA SER A 111 4.80 17.22 6.18
C SER A 111 4.77 16.30 4.97
N ILE A 112 3.69 16.40 4.20
CA ILE A 112 3.52 15.60 2.98
C ILE A 112 4.63 15.90 1.95
N HIS A 113 5.07 17.16 1.85
CA HIS A 113 6.12 17.56 0.92
C HIS A 113 7.47 16.91 1.25
N THR A 114 7.85 16.95 2.52
CA THR A 114 9.06 16.28 2.99
C THR A 114 8.96 14.75 2.85
N LEU A 115 7.78 14.18 3.08
CA LEU A 115 7.55 12.73 2.90
C LEU A 115 7.74 12.30 1.44
N TRP A 116 7.19 13.05 0.48
CA TRP A 116 7.42 12.85 -0.95
C TRP A 116 8.90 12.92 -1.31
N TYR A 117 9.61 13.92 -0.80
CA TYR A 117 11.05 14.06 -1.04
C TYR A 117 11.85 12.88 -0.49
N ILE A 118 11.54 12.42 0.73
CA ILE A 118 12.18 11.24 1.32
C ILE A 118 11.90 10.01 0.45
N PHE A 119 10.63 9.77 0.10
CA PHE A 119 10.24 8.66 -0.76
C PHE A 119 11.04 8.68 -2.07
N TYR A 120 11.10 9.82 -2.74
CA TYR A 120 11.88 10.01 -3.96
C TYR A 120 13.38 9.74 -3.79
N ALA A 121 13.98 10.30 -2.75
CA ALA A 121 15.41 10.17 -2.51
C ALA A 121 15.79 8.71 -2.19
N LEU A 122 14.91 7.97 -1.52
CA LEU A 122 15.09 6.53 -1.28
C LEU A 122 15.01 5.70 -2.58
N HIS A 123 14.20 6.10 -3.56
CA HIS A 123 14.18 5.47 -4.89
C HIS A 123 15.45 5.75 -5.68
N LYS A 124 15.82 7.04 -5.79
CA LYS A 124 17.00 7.48 -6.55
C LYS A 124 18.34 7.22 -5.86
N ASP A 125 18.30 6.69 -4.64
CA ASP A 125 19.50 6.45 -3.84
C ASP A 125 20.30 7.74 -3.54
N THR A 126 19.60 8.88 -3.46
CA THR A 126 20.21 10.18 -3.17
C THR A 126 20.27 10.42 -1.68
N ILE A 127 21.48 10.69 -1.16
CA ILE A 127 21.70 10.99 0.26
C ILE A 127 21.90 12.51 0.39
N SER A 128 20.81 13.26 0.23
CA SER A 128 20.79 14.70 0.55
C SER A 128 20.22 14.93 1.95
N MET A 129 20.84 15.84 2.69
CA MET A 129 20.47 16.19 4.07
C MET A 129 20.16 17.68 4.20
N ASP A 130 20.17 18.36 3.06
CA ASP A 130 19.82 19.75 2.93
C ASP A 130 18.29 19.89 3.03
N PRO A 131 17.79 21.05 3.46
CA PRO A 131 16.35 21.31 3.46
C PRO A 131 15.74 21.01 2.10
N VAL A 132 14.50 20.50 2.11
CA VAL A 132 13.77 20.27 0.87
C VAL A 132 13.61 21.61 0.14
N PRO A 133 14.01 21.72 -1.14
CA PRO A 133 13.83 22.95 -1.89
C PRO A 133 12.35 23.35 -1.94
N LEU A 134 12.09 24.63 -1.69
CA LEU A 134 10.72 25.19 -1.59
C LEU A 134 9.96 25.14 -2.92
N ASP A 135 10.67 25.02 -4.03
CA ASP A 135 10.18 25.00 -5.40
C ASP A 135 9.97 23.57 -5.96
N ILE A 136 10.18 22.51 -5.17
CA ILE A 136 9.91 21.14 -5.64
C ILE A 136 8.42 20.96 -5.93
N SER A 137 8.14 20.66 -7.19
CA SER A 137 6.83 20.27 -7.69
C SER A 137 6.60 18.77 -7.42
N LEU A 138 5.58 18.45 -6.60
CA LEU A 138 5.20 17.05 -6.33
C LEU A 138 4.79 16.27 -7.61
N PRO A 139 4.03 16.86 -8.55
CA PRO A 139 3.75 16.20 -9.82
C PRO A 139 5.00 15.87 -10.65
N GLU A 140 6.02 16.75 -10.64
CA GLU A 140 7.28 16.48 -11.34
C GLU A 140 8.03 15.31 -10.69
N LEU A 141 8.01 15.24 -9.36
CA LEU A 141 8.57 14.13 -8.60
C LEU A 141 7.90 12.79 -8.93
N GLU A 142 6.56 12.78 -8.95
CA GLU A 142 5.76 11.62 -9.34
C GLU A 142 6.06 11.20 -10.79
N ASN A 143 6.11 12.16 -11.72
CA ASN A 143 6.41 11.87 -13.13
C ASN A 143 7.81 11.24 -13.30
N ASP A 144 8.80 11.76 -12.58
CA ASP A 144 10.16 11.23 -12.61
C ASP A 144 10.26 9.83 -11.97
N LEU A 145 9.56 9.59 -10.85
CA LEU A 145 9.42 8.25 -10.25
C LEU A 145 8.76 7.25 -11.20
N ASN A 146 7.81 7.72 -12.02
CA ASN A 146 7.12 6.90 -13.01
C ASN A 146 7.91 6.71 -14.31
N SER A 147 9.07 7.37 -14.46
CA SER A 147 9.92 7.22 -15.63
C SER A 147 10.57 5.83 -15.70
N SER A 148 10.77 5.33 -16.91
CA SER A 148 11.35 3.99 -17.11
C SER A 148 12.77 3.87 -16.55
N SER A 149 13.57 4.95 -16.61
CA SER A 149 14.94 4.95 -16.11
C SER A 149 14.99 4.81 -14.60
N VAL A 150 14.17 5.58 -13.87
CA VAL A 150 14.14 5.54 -12.40
C VAL A 150 13.60 4.21 -11.90
N ARG A 151 12.54 3.68 -12.51
CA ARG A 151 11.99 2.37 -12.16
C ARG A 151 13.02 1.25 -12.35
N LYS A 152 13.66 1.19 -13.51
CA LYS A 152 14.68 0.16 -13.79
C LYS A 152 15.86 0.23 -12.82
N ALA A 153 16.35 1.44 -12.54
CA ALA A 153 17.43 1.63 -11.57
C ALA A 153 17.02 1.20 -10.16
N PHE A 154 15.77 1.48 -9.77
CA PHE A 154 15.25 1.06 -8.47
C PHE A 154 15.06 -0.46 -8.37
N GLU A 155 14.55 -1.10 -9.42
CA GLU A 155 14.41 -2.55 -9.51
C GLU A 155 15.78 -3.24 -9.42
N GLU A 156 16.80 -2.74 -10.13
CA GLU A 156 18.18 -3.22 -10.03
C GLU A 156 18.73 -3.10 -8.62
N LYS A 157 18.51 -1.93 -8.00
CA LYS A 157 18.90 -1.69 -6.62
C LYS A 157 18.28 -2.70 -5.66
N LEU A 158 16.99 -3.02 -5.81
CA LEU A 158 16.30 -4.00 -4.97
C LEU A 158 16.82 -5.42 -5.18
N SER A 159 17.09 -5.83 -6.43
CA SER A 159 17.65 -7.14 -6.74
C SER A 159 19.06 -7.35 -6.18
N ASP A 160 19.86 -6.29 -6.10
CA ASP A 160 21.25 -6.34 -5.60
C ASP A 160 21.37 -6.22 -4.07
N MET A 161 20.25 -6.04 -3.35
CA MET A 161 20.27 -5.87 -1.89
C MET A 161 20.52 -7.19 -1.15
N PRO A 162 21.40 -7.20 -0.14
CA PRO A 162 21.64 -8.39 0.67
C PRO A 162 20.56 -8.59 1.74
N GLY A 163 20.09 -9.84 1.90
CA GLY A 163 19.18 -10.24 2.97
C GLY A 163 17.85 -9.49 2.91
N ASP A 164 17.31 -9.13 4.08
CA ASP A 164 15.98 -8.51 4.21
C ASP A 164 15.98 -6.98 4.01
N GLU A 165 17.05 -6.38 3.49
CA GLU A 165 17.13 -4.91 3.32
C GLU A 165 16.09 -4.39 2.32
N SER A 166 15.81 -5.13 1.24
CA SER A 166 14.75 -4.80 0.29
C SER A 166 13.39 -4.80 1.00
N TYR A 167 13.11 -5.83 1.80
CA TYR A 167 11.90 -5.91 2.62
C TYR A 167 11.75 -4.71 3.56
N PHE A 168 12.82 -4.31 4.27
CA PHE A 168 12.77 -3.16 5.16
C PHE A 168 12.53 -1.84 4.40
N LEU A 169 13.06 -1.70 3.19
CA LEU A 169 12.81 -0.53 2.36
C LEU A 169 11.36 -0.50 1.85
N LEU A 170 10.81 -1.62 1.37
CA LEU A 170 9.41 -1.68 0.96
C LEU A 170 8.46 -1.46 2.15
N THR A 171 8.80 -2.00 3.31
CA THR A 171 8.06 -1.76 4.57
C THR A 171 8.12 -0.29 4.98
N THR A 172 9.26 0.37 4.77
CA THR A 172 9.41 1.81 4.98
C THR A 172 8.38 2.57 4.15
N PHE A 173 8.28 2.28 2.84
CA PHE A 173 7.31 2.94 1.95
C PHE A 173 5.87 2.67 2.38
N ALA A 174 5.53 1.41 2.66
CA ALA A 174 4.21 1.06 3.16
C ALA A 174 3.87 1.82 4.46
N ASN A 175 4.82 1.95 5.39
CA ASN A 175 4.61 2.66 6.65
C ASN A 175 4.48 4.18 6.46
N MET A 176 5.18 4.77 5.48
CA MET A 176 4.96 6.16 5.08
C MET A 176 3.51 6.38 4.65
N ALA A 177 2.98 5.53 3.76
CA ALA A 177 1.59 5.62 3.31
C ALA A 177 0.58 5.27 4.43
N MET A 178 0.87 4.25 5.24
CA MET A 178 0.06 3.87 6.39
C MET A 178 0.03 4.93 7.49
N ALA A 179 0.96 5.89 7.51
CA ALA A 179 0.91 7.01 8.44
C ALA A 179 -0.02 8.14 7.97
N ARG A 180 -0.53 8.08 6.74
CA ARG A 180 -1.33 9.14 6.11
C ARG A 180 -2.83 8.92 6.24
N THR A 181 -3.59 9.96 5.91
CA THR A 181 -5.06 9.95 5.87
C THR A 181 -5.54 10.22 4.44
N ARG A 182 -6.85 10.15 4.20
CA ARG A 182 -7.45 10.42 2.88
C ARG A 182 -7.09 11.80 2.30
N LYS A 183 -6.66 12.76 3.13
CA LYS A 183 -6.18 14.08 2.64
C LYS A 183 -4.94 13.96 1.75
N ASP A 184 -4.08 12.97 2.00
CA ASP A 184 -2.84 12.74 1.27
C ASP A 184 -3.00 11.56 0.29
N TYR A 185 -4.18 11.40 -0.32
CA TYR A 185 -4.53 10.21 -1.11
C TYR A 185 -3.56 9.96 -2.26
N ASP A 186 -3.09 11.00 -2.94
CA ASP A 186 -2.19 10.86 -4.09
C ASP A 186 -0.88 10.17 -3.70
N PHE A 187 -0.30 10.50 -2.54
CA PHE A 187 0.88 9.82 -2.03
C PHE A 187 0.60 8.36 -1.71
N ILE A 188 -0.50 8.09 -0.99
CA ILE A 188 -0.92 6.72 -0.64
C ILE A 188 -1.09 5.88 -1.92
N ARG A 189 -1.78 6.43 -2.93
CA ARG A 189 -2.01 5.80 -4.23
C ARG A 189 -0.69 5.52 -4.93
N VAL A 190 0.20 6.50 -5.05
CA VAL A 190 1.49 6.32 -5.73
C VAL A 190 2.36 5.27 -5.05
N THR A 191 2.47 5.31 -3.72
CA THR A 191 3.20 4.26 -2.97
C THR A 191 2.57 2.88 -3.16
N THR A 192 1.24 2.79 -3.22
CA THR A 192 0.54 1.51 -3.45
C THR A 192 0.83 0.96 -4.85
N ILE A 193 0.76 1.81 -5.88
CA ILE A 193 1.06 1.41 -7.26
C ILE A 193 2.53 1.06 -7.43
N ASP A 194 3.43 1.75 -6.73
CA ASP A 194 4.87 1.43 -6.70
C ASP A 194 5.13 0.03 -6.11
N LEU A 195 4.52 -0.29 -4.96
CA LEU A 195 4.59 -1.63 -4.37
C LEU A 195 4.01 -2.71 -5.29
N PHE A 196 2.90 -2.41 -5.99
CA PHE A 196 2.34 -3.31 -6.98
C PHE A 196 3.28 -3.50 -8.19
N GLN A 197 3.90 -2.43 -8.67
CA GLN A 197 4.88 -2.46 -9.76
C GLN A 197 6.05 -3.39 -9.42
N ILE A 198 6.62 -3.26 -8.22
CA ILE A 198 7.76 -4.07 -7.76
C ILE A 198 7.34 -5.52 -7.50
N GLY A 199 6.22 -5.72 -6.81
CA GLY A 199 5.79 -7.06 -6.40
C GLY A 199 5.22 -7.92 -7.53
N PHE A 200 4.64 -7.32 -8.56
CA PHE A 200 3.79 -8.03 -9.52
C PHE A 200 4.03 -7.72 -10.99
N LEU A 201 4.69 -6.60 -11.34
CA LEU A 201 4.93 -6.20 -12.72
C LEU A 201 6.40 -6.28 -13.14
N SER A 202 7.33 -6.07 -12.22
CA SER A 202 8.76 -6.12 -12.51
C SER A 202 9.25 -7.57 -12.54
N GLU A 203 9.65 -8.03 -13.73
CA GLU A 203 10.27 -9.35 -13.91
C GLU A 203 11.54 -9.54 -13.06
N LYS A 204 12.24 -8.45 -12.71
CA LYS A 204 13.46 -8.50 -11.90
C LYS A 204 13.21 -8.73 -10.41
N THR A 205 12.08 -8.27 -9.90
CA THR A 205 11.83 -8.20 -8.44
C THR A 205 10.62 -9.02 -8.00
N GLN A 206 9.73 -9.40 -8.90
CA GLN A 206 8.52 -10.17 -8.61
C GLN A 206 8.79 -11.51 -7.90
N GLU A 207 9.83 -12.25 -8.28
CA GLU A 207 10.17 -13.51 -7.62
C GLU A 207 10.56 -13.32 -6.15
N SER A 208 11.37 -12.30 -5.85
CA SER A 208 11.87 -12.03 -4.51
C SER A 208 10.92 -11.19 -3.65
N CYS A 209 10.14 -10.29 -4.25
CA CYS A 209 9.39 -9.26 -3.53
C CYS A 209 7.87 -9.51 -3.50
N SER A 210 7.31 -10.41 -4.34
CA SER A 210 5.85 -10.60 -4.44
C SER A 210 5.18 -10.95 -3.11
N LYS A 211 5.79 -11.84 -2.31
CA LYS A 211 5.26 -12.26 -1.01
C LYS A 211 5.14 -11.08 -0.05
N ASP A 212 6.18 -10.27 0.04
CA ASP A 212 6.25 -9.14 0.95
C ASP A 212 5.36 -7.99 0.47
N ALA A 213 5.44 -7.65 -0.82
CA ALA A 213 4.59 -6.65 -1.44
C ALA A 213 3.10 -6.97 -1.23
N ARG A 214 2.71 -8.24 -1.36
CA ARG A 214 1.34 -8.70 -1.10
C ARG A 214 0.89 -8.43 0.34
N SER A 215 1.73 -8.76 1.33
CA SER A 215 1.42 -8.48 2.74
C SER A 215 1.29 -6.97 3.01
N LEU A 216 2.20 -6.17 2.45
CA LEU A 216 2.17 -4.71 2.59
C LEU A 216 0.95 -4.08 1.92
N LEU A 217 0.57 -4.55 0.71
CA LEU A 217 -0.64 -4.12 0.01
C LEU A 217 -1.91 -4.52 0.75
N SER A 218 -1.94 -5.70 1.39
CA SER A 218 -3.07 -6.12 2.24
C SER A 218 -3.28 -5.15 3.41
N ASN A 219 -2.19 -4.73 4.08
CA ASN A 219 -2.26 -3.74 5.16
C ASN A 219 -2.78 -2.38 4.66
N LEU A 220 -2.25 -1.91 3.52
CA LEU A 220 -2.67 -0.65 2.91
C LEU A 220 -4.15 -0.66 2.51
N THR A 221 -4.61 -1.70 1.83
CA THR A 221 -6.02 -1.84 1.42
C THR A 221 -6.96 -2.06 2.61
N SER A 222 -6.49 -2.66 3.71
CA SER A 222 -7.28 -2.78 4.94
C SER A 222 -7.57 -1.42 5.60
N LYS A 223 -6.60 -0.49 5.53
CA LYS A 223 -6.73 0.88 6.03
C LYS A 223 -7.44 1.81 5.03
N HIS A 224 -7.13 1.67 3.74
CA HIS A 224 -7.63 2.49 2.65
C HIS A 224 -8.28 1.60 1.57
N PRO A 225 -9.53 1.12 1.77
CA PRO A 225 -10.16 0.16 0.85
C PRO A 225 -10.29 0.65 -0.59
N SER A 226 -10.36 1.97 -0.84
CA SER A 226 -10.45 2.52 -2.20
C SER A 226 -9.23 2.23 -3.08
N LEU A 227 -8.08 1.89 -2.49
CA LEU A 227 -6.89 1.50 -3.23
C LEU A 227 -7.09 0.22 -4.07
N LEU A 228 -8.10 -0.60 -3.74
CA LEU A 228 -8.46 -1.76 -4.56
C LEU A 228 -8.88 -1.35 -5.97
N SER A 229 -9.56 -0.21 -6.14
CA SER A 229 -9.91 0.35 -7.45
C SER A 229 -8.65 0.74 -8.24
N ASP A 230 -7.68 1.39 -7.58
CA ASP A 230 -6.40 1.77 -8.21
C ASP A 230 -5.60 0.53 -8.67
N ILE A 231 -5.51 -0.49 -7.81
CA ILE A 231 -4.86 -1.77 -8.14
C ILE A 231 -5.59 -2.47 -9.29
N LEU A 232 -6.93 -2.49 -9.28
CA LEU A 232 -7.73 -3.15 -10.31
C LEU A 232 -7.54 -2.50 -11.68
N VAL A 233 -7.55 -1.16 -11.74
CA VAL A 233 -7.27 -0.41 -12.98
C VAL A 233 -5.86 -0.72 -13.48
N LYS A 234 -4.85 -0.68 -12.59
CA LYS A 234 -3.47 -0.97 -12.97
C LYS A 234 -3.28 -2.41 -13.45
N LEU A 235 -3.96 -3.35 -12.80
CA LEU A 235 -3.95 -4.77 -13.17
C LEU A 235 -4.61 -4.97 -14.54
N LYS A 236 -5.75 -4.34 -14.83
CA LYS A 236 -6.43 -4.43 -16.13
C LYS A 236 -5.51 -4.04 -17.28
N GLU A 237 -4.73 -2.97 -17.12
CA GLU A 237 -3.78 -2.51 -18.13
C GLU A 237 -2.59 -3.46 -18.34
N ASN A 238 -2.28 -4.31 -17.36
CA ASN A 238 -1.07 -5.11 -17.31
C ASN A 238 -1.34 -6.60 -17.04
N PHE A 239 -2.56 -7.06 -17.31
CA PHE A 239 -3.02 -8.39 -16.88
C PHE A 239 -2.14 -9.51 -17.43
N GLY A 240 -1.66 -9.36 -18.68
CA GLY A 240 -0.78 -10.34 -19.32
C GLY A 240 0.55 -10.58 -18.58
N ALA A 241 1.09 -9.57 -17.89
CA ALA A 241 2.32 -9.71 -17.10
C ALA A 241 2.05 -10.35 -15.73
N VAL A 242 0.95 -9.99 -15.09
CA VAL A 242 0.61 -10.48 -13.73
C VAL A 242 0.03 -11.90 -13.77
N GLY A 243 -0.91 -12.14 -14.69
CA GLY A 243 -1.58 -13.43 -14.87
C GLY A 243 -2.10 -14.02 -13.55
N LYS A 244 -1.74 -15.27 -13.27
CA LYS A 244 -2.20 -16.03 -12.09
C LYS A 244 -1.77 -15.43 -10.75
N LEU A 245 -0.75 -14.58 -10.70
CA LEU A 245 -0.34 -13.92 -9.46
C LEU A 245 -1.38 -12.95 -8.92
N SER A 246 -2.25 -12.46 -9.80
CA SER A 246 -3.41 -11.65 -9.41
C SER A 246 -4.35 -12.40 -8.47
N LEU A 247 -4.52 -13.72 -8.65
CA LEU A 247 -5.37 -14.53 -7.78
C LEU A 247 -4.80 -14.56 -6.36
N TYR A 248 -3.50 -14.86 -6.23
CA TYR A 248 -2.83 -14.90 -4.93
C TYR A 248 -2.81 -13.53 -4.23
N LEU A 249 -2.74 -12.44 -4.99
CA LEU A 249 -2.85 -11.09 -4.44
C LEU A 249 -4.25 -10.86 -3.88
N PHE A 250 -5.29 -11.00 -4.69
CA PHE A 250 -6.67 -10.66 -4.30
C PHE A 250 -7.26 -11.60 -3.24
N THR A 251 -6.71 -12.80 -3.03
CA THR A 251 -7.06 -13.62 -1.86
C THR A 251 -6.61 -13.03 -0.53
N GLU A 252 -5.56 -12.19 -0.51
CA GLU A 252 -5.05 -11.57 0.73
C GLU A 252 -5.49 -10.12 0.91
N LEU A 253 -5.94 -9.45 -0.14
CA LEU A 253 -6.43 -8.07 -0.04
C LEU A 253 -7.75 -7.99 0.72
N SER A 254 -7.94 -6.91 1.48
CA SER A 254 -9.14 -6.72 2.33
C SER A 254 -10.36 -6.26 1.54
N ILE A 255 -10.92 -7.14 0.68
CA ILE A 255 -12.04 -6.83 -0.22
C ILE A 255 -13.35 -6.52 0.53
N GLY A 256 -13.60 -7.16 1.68
CA GLY A 256 -14.87 -7.02 2.40
C GLY A 256 -15.20 -5.59 2.89
N LYS A 257 -14.22 -4.68 2.93
CA LYS A 257 -14.45 -3.26 3.27
C LYS A 257 -14.62 -2.35 2.05
N TRP A 258 -14.36 -2.87 0.85
CA TRP A 258 -14.35 -2.11 -0.39
C TRP A 258 -15.75 -1.88 -0.93
N ILE A 259 -15.98 -0.67 -1.45
CA ILE A 259 -17.20 -0.31 -2.16
C ILE A 259 -16.76 0.02 -3.60
N PRO A 260 -16.97 -0.90 -4.56
CA PRO A 260 -16.58 -0.69 -5.95
C PRO A 260 -17.27 0.51 -6.59
N MET A 261 -16.54 1.23 -7.42
CA MET A 261 -17.07 2.29 -8.27
C MET A 261 -17.60 1.72 -9.59
N GLU A 262 -18.32 2.56 -10.34
CA GLU A 262 -18.89 2.20 -11.63
C GLU A 262 -17.85 1.68 -12.63
N GLU A 263 -16.65 2.27 -12.62
CA GLU A 263 -15.53 1.82 -13.47
C GLU A 263 -14.99 0.45 -13.06
N ASP A 264 -14.95 0.15 -11.75
CA ASP A 264 -14.54 -1.17 -11.25
C ASP A 264 -15.51 -2.25 -11.75
N VAL A 265 -16.81 -1.98 -11.65
CA VAL A 265 -17.86 -2.89 -12.14
C VAL A 265 -17.76 -3.09 -13.66
N LYS A 266 -17.41 -2.05 -14.43
CA LYS A 266 -17.18 -2.19 -15.88
C LYS A 266 -15.99 -3.10 -16.18
N ILE A 267 -14.90 -3.02 -15.40
CA ILE A 267 -13.74 -3.91 -15.55
C ILE A 267 -14.16 -5.36 -15.28
N LEU A 268 -14.80 -5.61 -14.13
CA LEU A 268 -15.21 -6.95 -13.72
C LEU A 268 -16.23 -7.55 -14.70
N SER A 269 -17.24 -6.79 -15.11
CA SER A 269 -18.21 -7.20 -16.13
C SER A 269 -17.53 -7.49 -17.47
N GLY A 270 -16.58 -6.64 -17.88
CA GLY A 270 -15.81 -6.86 -19.10
C GLY A 270 -15.00 -8.16 -19.07
N TRP A 271 -14.40 -8.51 -17.92
CA TRP A 271 -13.69 -9.78 -17.76
C TRP A 271 -14.63 -10.99 -17.81
N LEU A 272 -15.81 -10.89 -17.18
CA LEU A 272 -16.78 -11.98 -17.18
C LEU A 272 -17.43 -12.20 -18.55
N HIS A 273 -17.68 -11.14 -19.30
CA HIS A 273 -18.30 -11.24 -20.62
C HIS A 273 -17.33 -11.68 -21.71
N ASN A 274 -16.10 -11.16 -21.71
CA ASN A 274 -15.22 -11.27 -22.87
C ASN A 274 -14.21 -12.42 -22.77
N PHE A 275 -14.08 -13.06 -21.60
CA PHE A 275 -13.13 -14.14 -21.39
C PHE A 275 -13.83 -15.46 -21.07
N ALA A 276 -13.18 -16.57 -21.39
CA ALA A 276 -13.69 -17.91 -21.09
C ALA A 276 -13.79 -18.14 -19.57
N LEU A 277 -14.72 -18.99 -19.14
CA LEU A 277 -14.90 -19.35 -17.71
C LEU A 277 -13.64 -19.95 -17.06
N THR A 278 -12.74 -20.51 -17.86
CA THR A 278 -11.46 -21.09 -17.43
C THR A 278 -10.31 -20.07 -17.41
N SER A 279 -10.54 -18.85 -17.90
CA SER A 279 -9.51 -17.80 -17.92
C SER A 279 -9.25 -17.26 -16.51
N THR A 280 -8.07 -16.67 -16.32
CA THR A 280 -7.68 -16.09 -15.03
C THR A 280 -8.48 -14.82 -14.74
N GLU A 281 -8.78 -14.03 -15.77
CA GLU A 281 -9.61 -12.82 -15.70
C GLU A 281 -11.02 -13.14 -15.19
N SER A 282 -11.67 -14.15 -15.79
CA SER A 282 -13.01 -14.59 -15.38
C SER A 282 -13.00 -15.18 -13.96
N HIS A 283 -11.96 -15.95 -13.61
CA HIS A 283 -11.81 -16.47 -12.25
C HIS A 283 -11.60 -15.36 -11.22
N LEU A 284 -10.73 -14.39 -11.52
CA LEU A 284 -10.46 -13.25 -10.64
C LEU A 284 -11.70 -12.39 -10.43
N ALA A 285 -12.46 -12.12 -11.50
CA ALA A 285 -13.68 -11.34 -11.39
C ALA A 285 -14.70 -12.00 -10.45
N ARG A 286 -14.90 -13.31 -10.58
CA ARG A 286 -15.77 -14.08 -9.68
C ARG A 286 -15.24 -14.09 -8.25
N LEU A 287 -13.94 -14.29 -8.05
CA LEU A 287 -13.29 -14.23 -6.75
C LEU A 287 -13.58 -12.89 -6.06
N ILE A 288 -13.31 -11.78 -6.75
CA ILE A 288 -13.54 -10.43 -6.23
C ILE A 288 -15.00 -10.23 -5.84
N LEU A 289 -15.93 -10.55 -6.74
CA LEU A 289 -17.37 -10.40 -6.47
C LEU A 289 -17.84 -11.25 -5.29
N SER A 290 -17.28 -12.45 -5.12
CA SER A 290 -17.63 -13.35 -4.00
C SER A 290 -17.14 -12.83 -2.64
N HIS A 291 -16.08 -12.03 -2.62
CA HIS A 291 -15.49 -11.47 -1.40
C HIS A 291 -15.99 -10.06 -1.06
N LEU A 292 -16.84 -9.47 -1.90
CA LEU A 292 -17.55 -8.24 -1.57
C LEU A 292 -18.56 -8.50 -0.44
N ASN A 293 -18.80 -7.48 0.39
CA ASN A 293 -19.75 -7.59 1.49
C ASN A 293 -21.18 -7.29 1.01
N TRP A 294 -21.88 -8.33 0.55
CA TRP A 294 -23.30 -8.27 0.17
C TRP A 294 -24.27 -8.26 1.37
N GLY A 295 -23.75 -8.25 2.60
CA GLY A 295 -24.55 -8.29 3.81
C GLY A 295 -24.95 -6.90 4.32
N LEU A 296 -25.27 -6.85 5.61
CA LEU A 296 -25.64 -5.62 6.30
C LEU A 296 -24.44 -5.00 7.04
N ASP A 297 -24.47 -3.70 7.21
CA ASP A 297 -23.55 -2.95 8.05
C ASP A 297 -23.91 -3.06 9.54
N ARG A 298 -23.23 -2.29 10.40
CA ARG A 298 -23.45 -2.31 11.85
C ARG A 298 -24.81 -1.72 12.27
N ASN A 299 -25.44 -0.93 11.40
CA ASN A 299 -26.73 -0.30 11.64
C ASN A 299 -27.89 -1.17 11.14
N GLY A 300 -27.59 -2.26 10.42
CA GLY A 300 -28.59 -3.11 9.79
C GLY A 300 -29.00 -2.63 8.39
N ASP A 301 -28.30 -1.64 7.83
CA ASP A 301 -28.49 -1.18 6.45
C ASP A 301 -27.64 -2.02 5.48
N LEU A 302 -27.95 -2.01 4.18
CA LEU A 302 -27.12 -2.69 3.17
C LEU A 302 -25.70 -2.12 3.20
N TYR A 303 -24.69 -2.99 3.34
CA TYR A 303 -23.29 -2.55 3.36
C TYR A 303 -22.88 -1.94 2.02
N LEU A 304 -23.26 -2.59 0.92
CA LEU A 304 -23.11 -2.05 -0.43
C LEU A 304 -24.38 -1.27 -0.82
N PRO A 305 -24.24 -0.16 -1.57
CA PRO A 305 -25.39 0.56 -2.10
C PRO A 305 -26.33 -0.35 -2.93
N LEU A 306 -27.65 -0.16 -2.77
CA LEU A 306 -28.68 -0.95 -3.46
C LEU A 306 -28.47 -1.05 -4.98
N HIS A 307 -27.99 0.01 -5.62
CA HIS A 307 -27.72 0.00 -7.07
C HIS A 307 -26.64 -1.02 -7.46
N LEU A 308 -25.64 -1.28 -6.61
CA LEU A 308 -24.62 -2.31 -6.87
C LEU A 308 -25.22 -3.70 -6.78
N HIS A 309 -26.10 -3.95 -5.79
CA HIS A 309 -26.83 -5.22 -5.69
C HIS A 309 -27.63 -5.49 -6.97
N GLN A 310 -28.44 -4.52 -7.40
CA GLN A 310 -29.25 -4.65 -8.62
C GLN A 310 -28.39 -4.88 -9.86
N LYS A 311 -27.31 -4.11 -10.00
CA LYS A 311 -26.43 -4.18 -11.16
C LYS A 311 -25.67 -5.51 -11.25
N ILE A 312 -25.14 -6.01 -10.13
CA ILE A 312 -24.46 -7.30 -10.10
C ILE A 312 -25.45 -8.45 -10.25
N ALA A 313 -26.66 -8.37 -9.67
CA ALA A 313 -27.70 -9.38 -9.90
C ALA A 313 -28.09 -9.48 -11.38
N MET A 314 -28.31 -8.34 -12.06
CA MET A 314 -28.57 -8.33 -13.51
C MET A 314 -27.41 -8.92 -14.31
N LEU A 315 -26.17 -8.53 -13.98
CA LEU A 315 -24.96 -9.09 -14.61
C LEU A 315 -24.90 -10.61 -14.46
N VAL A 316 -25.16 -11.14 -13.27
CA VAL A 316 -25.12 -12.59 -13.03
C VAL A 316 -26.22 -13.32 -13.83
N VAL A 317 -27.42 -12.76 -13.93
CA VAL A 317 -28.51 -13.32 -14.76
C VAL A 317 -28.12 -13.32 -16.24
N GLU A 318 -27.61 -12.20 -16.76
CA GLU A 318 -27.14 -12.08 -18.14
C GLU A 318 -26.07 -13.12 -18.47
N LEU A 319 -25.09 -13.28 -17.59
CA LEU A 319 -24.02 -14.27 -17.76
C LEU A 319 -24.55 -15.71 -17.64
N THR A 320 -25.54 -15.96 -16.78
CA THR A 320 -26.18 -17.28 -16.65
C THR A 320 -26.89 -17.66 -17.95
N MET A 321 -27.67 -16.75 -18.53
CA MET A 321 -28.30 -16.98 -19.84
C MET A 321 -27.27 -17.25 -20.95
N LYS A 322 -26.08 -16.65 -20.84
CA LYS A 322 -24.99 -16.84 -21.82
C LYS A 322 -24.29 -18.19 -21.67
N TYR A 323 -23.99 -18.62 -20.45
CA TYR A 323 -23.13 -19.80 -20.20
C TYR A 323 -23.90 -21.06 -19.79
N VAL A 324 -25.19 -20.95 -19.45
CA VAL A 324 -26.06 -22.06 -19.06
C VAL A 324 -27.25 -22.12 -20.03
N PRO A 325 -27.14 -22.84 -21.16
CA PRO A 325 -28.21 -22.88 -22.16
C PRO A 325 -29.47 -23.62 -21.67
N ASP A 326 -30.61 -23.26 -22.27
CA ASP A 326 -31.99 -23.72 -22.05
C ASP A 326 -32.27 -25.20 -22.39
N ASN A 327 -31.37 -26.12 -22.06
CA ASN A 327 -31.70 -27.55 -22.07
C ASN A 327 -32.56 -27.92 -20.84
N LEU A 328 -33.75 -27.29 -20.76
CA LEU A 328 -34.74 -27.37 -19.69
C LEU A 328 -35.21 -28.81 -19.38
N SER A 329 -35.03 -29.76 -20.30
CA SER A 329 -35.42 -31.16 -20.12
C SER A 329 -34.40 -32.03 -19.37
N GLN A 330 -33.13 -31.60 -19.25
CA GLN A 330 -32.12 -32.26 -18.41
C GLN A 330 -31.66 -31.37 -17.24
N ASN A 331 -31.79 -30.04 -17.36
CA ASN A 331 -31.25 -29.07 -16.40
C ASN A 331 -32.20 -28.69 -15.26
N ALA A 332 -33.50 -29.03 -15.34
CA ALA A 332 -34.37 -29.00 -14.16
C ALA A 332 -33.84 -29.94 -13.06
N SER A 333 -33.15 -31.02 -13.46
CA SER A 333 -32.37 -31.86 -12.55
C SER A 333 -31.16 -31.12 -11.98
N LEU A 334 -30.49 -30.23 -12.72
CA LEU A 334 -29.32 -29.46 -12.24
C LEU A 334 -29.67 -28.32 -11.29
N ILE A 335 -30.84 -27.69 -11.42
CA ILE A 335 -31.30 -26.67 -10.45
C ILE A 335 -31.82 -27.37 -9.17
N ALA A 336 -32.59 -28.45 -9.32
CA ALA A 336 -33.00 -29.29 -8.19
C ALA A 336 -31.81 -30.02 -7.54
N GLU A 337 -30.79 -30.37 -8.32
CA GLU A 337 -29.51 -30.89 -7.84
C GLU A 337 -28.65 -29.80 -7.26
N GLY A 338 -28.66 -28.55 -7.74
CA GLY A 338 -27.98 -27.43 -7.07
C GLY A 338 -28.47 -27.28 -5.64
N VAL A 339 -29.79 -27.32 -5.44
CA VAL A 339 -30.42 -27.34 -4.11
C VAL A 339 -30.05 -28.59 -3.28
N LYS A 340 -29.86 -29.76 -3.91
CA LYS A 340 -29.39 -31.00 -3.24
C LYS A 340 -27.85 -31.12 -3.10
N GLN A 341 -27.06 -30.41 -3.90
CA GLN A 341 -25.59 -30.43 -3.95
C GLN A 341 -25.02 -29.42 -2.96
N VAL A 342 -25.73 -28.33 -2.67
CA VAL A 342 -25.40 -27.46 -1.53
C VAL A 342 -25.51 -28.23 -0.20
N SER A 343 -26.29 -29.31 -0.16
CA SER A 343 -26.39 -30.24 0.98
C SER A 343 -25.43 -31.45 0.93
N SER A 344 -24.69 -31.66 -0.18
CA SER A 344 -23.69 -32.73 -0.29
C SER A 344 -22.47 -32.25 -1.09
N MET A 345 -21.30 -32.16 -0.45
CA MET A 345 -20.00 -31.80 -1.06
C MET A 345 -19.68 -32.63 -2.33
N MET A 346 -20.16 -32.19 -3.49
CA MET A 346 -19.87 -32.77 -4.80
C MET A 346 -18.96 -31.80 -5.55
N ARG A 347 -17.83 -32.30 -6.06
CA ARG A 347 -16.90 -31.49 -6.86
C ARG A 347 -17.53 -31.18 -8.22
N PRO A 348 -17.45 -29.93 -8.72
CA PRO A 348 -17.96 -29.57 -10.04
C PRO A 348 -17.31 -30.42 -11.13
N GLN A 349 -18.10 -30.94 -12.07
CA GLN A 349 -17.59 -31.80 -13.15
C GLN A 349 -17.08 -31.00 -14.36
N ASN A 350 -17.58 -29.77 -14.57
CA ASN A 350 -17.11 -28.87 -15.63
C ASN A 350 -17.21 -27.39 -15.20
N SER A 351 -16.64 -26.49 -16.02
CA SER A 351 -16.57 -25.05 -15.72
C SER A 351 -17.93 -24.35 -15.72
N GLU A 352 -18.88 -24.84 -16.51
CA GLU A 352 -20.25 -24.30 -16.59
C GLU A 352 -21.04 -24.63 -15.32
N GLN A 353 -20.94 -25.86 -14.82
CA GLN A 353 -21.54 -26.26 -13.55
C GLN A 353 -20.94 -25.49 -12.38
N ALA A 354 -19.61 -25.31 -12.34
CA ALA A 354 -18.96 -24.48 -11.32
C ALA A 354 -19.42 -23.02 -11.40
N PHE A 355 -19.63 -22.50 -12.61
CA PHE A 355 -20.19 -21.17 -12.82
C PHE A 355 -21.64 -21.07 -12.34
N ALA A 356 -22.48 -22.06 -12.63
CA ALA A 356 -23.88 -22.09 -12.22
C ALA A 356 -24.03 -22.10 -10.69
N ILE A 357 -23.18 -22.86 -9.98
CA ILE A 357 -23.14 -22.86 -8.50
C ILE A 357 -22.77 -21.46 -7.99
N TRP A 358 -21.70 -20.86 -8.52
CA TRP A 358 -21.29 -19.51 -8.15
C TRP A 358 -22.38 -18.47 -8.42
N ALA A 359 -23.04 -18.54 -9.58
CA ALA A 359 -24.10 -17.61 -9.95
C ALA A 359 -25.29 -17.69 -8.98
N TRP A 360 -25.64 -18.90 -8.52
CA TRP A 360 -26.67 -19.09 -7.51
C TRP A 360 -26.27 -18.51 -6.15
N GLU A 361 -25.05 -18.79 -5.68
CA GLU A 361 -24.52 -18.23 -4.42
C GLU A 361 -24.48 -16.70 -4.40
N MET A 362 -24.31 -16.06 -5.56
CA MET A 362 -24.29 -14.61 -5.69
C MET A 362 -25.68 -13.96 -5.59
N ILE A 363 -26.75 -14.68 -5.91
CA ILE A 363 -28.13 -14.16 -5.95
C ILE A 363 -28.94 -14.59 -4.71
N SER A 364 -28.53 -15.68 -4.05
CA SER A 364 -29.10 -16.13 -2.77
C SER A 364 -28.73 -15.22 -1.61
#